data_AF-A0A1F9P5J8-F1
#
_entry.id   AF-A0A1F9P5J8-F1
#
_cell.length_a   1.000
_cell.length_b   1.000
_cell.length_c   1.000
_cell.angle_alpha   90.00
_cell.angle_beta   90.00
_cell.angle_gamma   90.00
#
_symmetry.space_group_name_H-M   'P 1'
#
loop_
_entity.id
_entity.type
_entity.pdbx_description
1 polymer ?
#
loop_
_entity_poly.entity_id
_entity_poly.type
_entity_poly.pdbx_seq_one_letter_code
_entity_poly.pdbx_strand_id
1 'polypeptide(L)'
;MANINPINETIPVFGTSNAKAAKTEEIDSFGIALSKALDKTQEPETGGTSAKALTEIGSKELNIITTSDIVSGKTNKLLALLDSYSSKLVDPAVSLKSIAPVLEEINANAGNLMKETQFLTDADSALKKIATQTAVTAQTEYLKFQRGDYL
;
A
#
# COMPACT_ATOMS: atom_id res chain seq x y z
N MET A 1 -43.85 -4.94 -5.95
CA MET A 1 -44.02 -3.49 -6.23
C MET A 1 -43.16 -2.74 -5.24
N ALA A 2 -42.06 -2.16 -5.69
CA ALA A 2 -41.14 -1.40 -4.84
C ALA A 2 -41.61 0.07 -4.80
N ASN A 3 -41.88 0.57 -3.60
CA ASN A 3 -42.36 1.94 -3.36
C ASN A 3 -41.13 2.84 -3.11
N ILE A 4 -40.82 3.72 -4.06
CA ILE A 4 -39.72 4.68 -3.96
C ILE A 4 -40.35 6.06 -3.72
N ASN A 5 -40.10 6.65 -2.55
CA ASN A 5 -40.58 7.99 -2.22
C ASN A 5 -39.78 9.05 -3.01
N PRO A 6 -40.42 10.04 -3.64
CA PRO A 6 -39.74 11.19 -4.24
C PRO A 6 -39.35 12.20 -3.14
N ILE A 7 -38.07 12.55 -3.06
CA ILE A 7 -37.58 13.62 -2.19
C ILE A 7 -37.79 14.95 -2.94
N ASN A 8 -38.71 15.78 -2.45
CA ASN A 8 -38.85 17.18 -2.86
C ASN A 8 -37.92 18.03 -1.98
N GLU A 9 -36.71 18.34 -2.46
CA GLU A 9 -35.86 19.35 -1.81
C GLU A 9 -36.18 20.74 -2.38
N THR A 10 -37.01 21.46 -1.64
CA THR A 10 -37.18 22.92 -1.78
C THR A 10 -35.92 23.61 -1.29
N ILE A 11 -35.15 24.20 -2.21
CA ILE A 11 -34.03 25.09 -1.91
C ILE A 11 -34.59 26.36 -1.25
N PRO A 12 -34.15 26.77 -0.05
CA PRO A 12 -34.54 28.06 0.50
C PRO A 12 -33.82 29.18 -0.26
N VAL A 13 -34.59 29.93 -1.05
CA VAL A 13 -34.18 31.21 -1.63
C VAL A 13 -33.98 32.20 -0.48
N PHE A 14 -32.73 32.60 -0.26
CA PHE A 14 -32.38 33.65 0.70
C PHE A 14 -32.90 34.99 0.16
N GLY A 15 -33.96 35.50 0.81
CA GLY A 15 -34.66 36.70 0.43
C GLY A 15 -33.82 37.96 0.60
N THR A 16 -33.82 38.79 -0.44
CA THR A 16 -33.57 40.23 -0.35
C THR A 16 -34.89 40.92 0.02
N SER A 17 -34.88 41.74 1.07
CA SER A 17 -35.60 43.03 1.07
C SER A 17 -35.27 43.88 2.29
N ASN A 18 -34.98 45.13 1.98
CA ASN A 18 -34.69 46.26 2.84
C ASN A 18 -35.80 46.55 3.87
N ALA A 19 -35.39 46.94 5.08
CA ALA A 19 -36.16 47.84 5.94
C ALA A 19 -35.24 48.87 6.60
N LYS A 20 -35.55 50.14 6.37
CA LYS A 20 -34.99 51.39 6.92
C LYS A 20 -36.10 51.97 7.84
N ALA A 21 -35.93 52.63 8.97
CA ALA A 21 -34.84 53.04 9.86
C ALA A 21 -35.46 53.40 11.23
N ALA A 22 -34.65 53.48 12.30
CA ALA A 22 -34.90 54.39 13.42
C ALA A 22 -33.58 54.68 14.17
N LYS A 23 -33.25 55.97 14.31
CA LYS A 23 -32.14 56.45 15.14
C LYS A 23 -32.57 56.39 16.60
N THR A 24 -31.81 55.67 17.42
CA THR A 24 -31.67 55.95 18.85
C THR A 24 -30.17 56.06 19.08
N GLU A 25 -29.75 57.09 19.80
CA GLU A 25 -28.37 57.32 20.23
C GLU A 25 -27.94 56.23 21.22
N GLU A 26 -27.68 55.03 20.71
CA GLU A 26 -26.81 54.08 21.36
C GLU A 26 -25.44 54.30 20.77
N ILE A 27 -24.51 54.80 21.59
CA ILE A 27 -23.09 54.74 21.31
C ILE A 27 -22.81 53.25 21.06
N ASP A 28 -22.64 52.90 19.78
CA ASP A 28 -22.46 51.53 19.29
C ASP A 28 -21.17 50.98 19.89
N SER A 29 -21.31 50.47 21.10
CA SER A 29 -20.22 50.03 21.97
C SER A 29 -19.51 48.83 21.37
N PHE A 30 -20.24 48.08 20.54
CA PHE A 30 -19.70 47.03 19.70
C PHE A 30 -18.85 47.61 18.57
N GLY A 31 -19.36 48.61 17.84
CA GLY A 31 -18.59 49.32 16.81
C GLY A 31 -17.28 49.89 17.33
N ILE A 32 -17.29 50.53 18.50
CA ILE A 32 -16.07 51.06 19.15
C ILE A 32 -15.12 49.94 19.54
N ALA A 33 -15.61 48.83 20.11
CA ALA A 33 -14.78 47.69 20.46
C ALA A 33 -14.16 47.03 19.23
N LEU A 34 -14.91 46.94 18.13
CA LEU A 34 -14.46 46.36 16.86
C LEU A 34 -13.41 47.24 16.19
N SER A 35 -13.64 48.56 16.09
CA SER A 35 -12.66 49.51 15.56
C SER A 35 -11.38 49.53 16.40
N LYS A 36 -11.51 49.47 17.74
CA LYS A 36 -10.37 49.39 18.65
C LYS A 36 -9.57 48.08 18.51
N ALA A 37 -10.22 46.97 18.17
CA ALA A 37 -9.54 45.71 17.88
C ALA A 37 -8.83 45.76 16.51
N LEU A 38 -9.40 46.45 15.53
CA LEU A 38 -8.86 46.60 14.18
C LEU A 38 -7.66 47.56 14.13
N ASP A 39 -7.69 48.65 14.91
CA ASP A 39 -6.56 49.57 15.07
C ASP A 39 -5.39 48.94 15.84
N LYS A 40 -5.64 47.87 16.62
CA LYS A 40 -4.60 47.18 17.40
C LYS A 40 -3.75 46.22 16.54
N THR A 41 -4.06 46.07 15.26
CA THR A 41 -3.32 45.17 14.35
C THR A 41 -2.25 45.85 13.50
N GLN A 42 -1.91 47.13 13.74
CA GLN A 42 -0.93 47.81 12.90
C GLN A 42 0.06 48.66 13.72
N GLU A 43 1.17 48.04 14.15
CA GLU A 43 2.56 48.47 13.91
C GLU A 43 3.59 47.57 14.67
N PRO A 44 4.86 47.54 14.22
CA PRO A 44 5.69 46.35 14.16
C PRO A 44 6.62 46.20 15.36
N GLU A 45 6.48 45.11 16.10
CA GLU A 45 7.52 44.65 17.03
C GLU A 45 8.21 43.45 16.39
N THR A 46 9.42 43.71 15.95
CA THR A 46 10.41 42.76 15.44
C THR A 46 10.84 41.84 16.60
N GLY A 47 9.94 40.98 17.07
CA GLY A 47 10.20 39.98 18.09
C GLY A 47 10.39 38.62 17.43
N GLY A 48 11.64 38.29 17.12
CA GLY A 48 12.04 37.00 16.53
C GLY A 48 11.77 35.82 17.47
N THR A 49 10.53 35.33 17.49
CA THR A 49 10.27 33.90 17.69
C THR A 49 9.68 33.39 16.40
N SER A 50 10.57 33.05 15.45
CA SER A 50 10.25 32.12 14.38
C SER A 50 9.49 30.97 15.03
N ALA A 51 8.26 30.71 14.55
CA ALA A 51 7.50 29.54 14.87
C ALA A 51 8.27 28.30 14.36
N LYS A 52 9.35 27.95 15.05
CA LYS A 52 10.22 26.79 14.81
C LYS A 52 9.60 25.50 15.36
N ALA A 53 8.30 25.53 15.67
CA ALA A 53 7.57 24.40 16.26
C ALA A 53 6.71 23.65 15.24
N LEU A 54 6.57 24.14 14.00
CA LEU A 54 5.90 23.43 12.92
C LEU A 54 6.92 23.15 11.79
N THR A 55 7.85 22.25 12.05
CA THR A 55 8.69 21.69 10.98
C THR A 55 7.86 20.73 10.14
N GLU A 56 7.94 20.86 8.82
CA GLU A 56 7.34 19.93 7.87
C GLU A 56 7.85 18.50 8.13
N ILE A 57 6.94 17.58 8.44
CA ILE A 57 7.28 16.16 8.53
C ILE A 57 7.44 15.69 7.09
N GLY A 58 8.69 15.55 6.64
CA GLY A 58 8.98 15.01 5.31
C GLY A 58 8.33 13.65 5.12
N SER A 59 7.56 13.50 4.06
CA SER A 59 6.95 12.23 3.66
C SER A 59 8.02 11.17 3.48
N LYS A 60 7.85 9.99 4.09
CA LYS A 60 8.67 8.84 3.72
C LYS A 60 8.29 8.39 2.31
N GLU A 61 9.28 8.15 1.47
CA GLU A 61 9.04 7.58 0.14
C GLU A 61 8.36 6.21 0.27
N LEU A 62 7.26 6.03 -0.44
CA LEU A 62 6.60 4.73 -0.55
C LEU A 62 7.36 3.91 -1.59
N ASN A 63 8.05 2.88 -1.11
CA ASN A 63 8.67 1.89 -1.98
C ASN A 63 7.57 0.95 -2.50
N ILE A 64 6.99 1.29 -3.65
CA ILE A 64 5.95 0.49 -4.29
C ILE A 64 6.64 -0.67 -5.02
N ILE A 65 6.62 -1.85 -4.41
CA ILE A 65 7.13 -3.07 -5.02
C ILE A 65 6.10 -3.55 -6.06
N THR A 66 6.54 -3.79 -7.29
CA THR A 66 5.65 -4.30 -8.35
C THR A 66 5.42 -5.80 -8.20
N THR A 67 4.31 -6.31 -8.77
CA THR A 67 4.07 -7.76 -8.82
C THR A 67 5.17 -8.50 -9.59
N SER A 68 5.74 -7.87 -10.63
CA SER A 68 6.87 -8.41 -11.38
C SER A 68 8.11 -8.57 -10.48
N ASP A 69 8.42 -7.58 -9.63
CA ASP A 69 9.53 -7.67 -8.67
C ASP A 69 9.31 -8.78 -7.64
N ILE A 70 8.09 -8.92 -7.14
CA ILE A 70 7.72 -9.99 -6.19
C ILE A 70 7.92 -11.36 -6.83
N VAL A 71 7.40 -11.56 -8.05
CA VAL A 71 7.51 -12.85 -8.75
C VAL A 71 8.96 -13.14 -9.13
N SER A 72 9.72 -12.15 -9.60
CA SER A 72 11.14 -12.28 -9.90
C SER A 72 11.94 -12.69 -8.67
N GLY A 73 11.74 -11.99 -7.54
CA GLY A 73 12.39 -12.32 -6.27
C GLY A 73 12.06 -13.74 -5.77
N LYS A 74 10.78 -14.14 -5.84
CA LYS A 74 10.36 -15.49 -5.45
C LYS A 74 10.90 -16.57 -6.39
N THR A 75 10.99 -16.27 -7.68
CA THR A 75 11.59 -17.17 -8.68
C THR A 75 13.07 -17.40 -8.38
N ASN A 76 13.83 -16.33 -8.13
CA ASN A 76 15.25 -16.42 -7.77
C ASN A 76 15.46 -17.20 -6.46
N LYS A 77 14.61 -16.95 -5.45
CA LYS A 77 14.66 -17.71 -4.19
C LYS A 77 14.43 -19.21 -4.43
N LEU A 78 13.43 -19.57 -5.23
CA LEU A 78 13.12 -20.97 -5.54
C LEU A 78 14.27 -21.64 -6.32
N LEU A 79 14.88 -20.95 -7.27
CA LEU A 79 16.05 -21.44 -8.00
C LEU A 79 17.23 -21.70 -7.05
N ALA A 80 17.52 -20.78 -6.13
CA ALA A 80 18.59 -20.98 -5.14
C ALA A 80 18.33 -22.19 -4.22
N LEU A 81 17.08 -22.44 -3.84
CA LEU A 81 16.70 -23.63 -3.08
C LEU A 81 16.91 -24.92 -3.91
N LEU A 82 16.55 -24.90 -5.19
CA LEU A 82 16.77 -26.03 -6.11
C LEU A 82 18.26 -26.30 -6.33
N ASP A 83 19.09 -25.28 -6.44
CA ASP A 83 20.54 -25.42 -6.56
C ASP A 83 21.15 -26.03 -5.29
N SER A 84 20.69 -25.59 -4.11
CA SER A 84 21.10 -26.18 -2.83
C SER A 84 20.66 -27.64 -2.70
N TYR A 85 19.43 -27.96 -3.11
CA TYR A 85 18.92 -29.33 -3.17
C TYR A 85 19.76 -30.21 -4.09
N SER A 86 20.03 -29.75 -5.31
CA SER A 86 20.87 -30.46 -6.28
C SER A 86 22.27 -30.75 -5.71
N SER A 87 22.89 -29.75 -5.07
CA SER A 87 24.20 -29.92 -4.43
C SER A 87 24.19 -30.97 -3.31
N LYS A 88 23.11 -31.02 -2.52
CA LYS A 88 22.93 -32.01 -1.44
C LYS A 88 22.65 -33.42 -1.95
N LEU A 89 21.96 -33.56 -3.09
CA LEU A 89 21.68 -34.86 -3.70
C LEU A 89 22.93 -35.56 -4.22
N VAL A 90 23.90 -34.79 -4.71
CA VAL A 90 25.15 -35.33 -5.27
C VAL A 90 26.15 -35.70 -4.17
N ASP A 91 25.99 -35.17 -2.96
CA ASP A 91 26.87 -35.45 -1.84
C ASP A 91 26.52 -36.79 -1.14
N PRO A 92 27.37 -37.83 -1.24
CA PRO A 92 27.12 -39.13 -0.61
C PRO A 92 27.17 -39.08 0.92
N ALA A 93 27.68 -38.02 1.53
CA ALA A 93 27.64 -37.83 2.98
C ALA A 93 26.28 -37.34 3.48
N VAL A 94 25.39 -36.86 2.60
CA VAL A 94 24.08 -36.34 2.96
C VAL A 94 23.02 -37.42 2.80
N SER A 95 22.29 -37.68 3.89
CA SER A 95 21.18 -38.65 3.85
C SER A 95 19.95 -38.05 3.15
N LEU A 96 19.21 -38.86 2.39
CA LEU A 96 17.92 -38.45 1.82
C LEU A 96 16.93 -37.95 2.89
N LYS A 97 16.94 -38.55 4.08
CA LYS A 97 16.11 -38.11 5.21
C LYS A 97 16.40 -36.66 5.62
N SER A 98 17.67 -36.24 5.59
CA SER A 98 18.05 -34.85 5.88
C SER A 98 17.69 -33.85 4.78
N ILE A 99 17.39 -34.33 3.56
CA ILE A 99 16.98 -33.50 2.43
C ILE A 99 15.46 -33.21 2.45
N ALA A 100 14.66 -34.12 3.02
CA ALA A 100 13.19 -34.00 3.04
C ALA A 100 12.65 -32.63 3.50
N PRO A 101 13.16 -32.00 4.59
CA PRO A 101 12.66 -30.69 5.01
C PRO A 101 12.87 -29.57 3.97
N VAL A 102 14.00 -29.62 3.24
CA VAL A 102 14.30 -28.65 2.17
C VAL A 102 13.33 -28.83 1.02
N LEU A 103 12.91 -30.07 0.74
CA LEU A 103 11.95 -30.36 -0.31
C LEU A 103 10.54 -29.86 0.00
N GLU A 104 10.11 -29.98 1.26
CA GLU A 104 8.85 -29.40 1.71
C GLU A 104 8.86 -27.87 1.55
N GLU A 105 10.00 -27.22 1.86
CA GLU A 105 10.17 -25.80 1.61
C GLU A 105 10.10 -25.47 0.11
N ILE A 106 10.77 -26.24 -0.74
CA ILE A 106 10.73 -26.07 -2.20
C ILE A 106 9.30 -26.18 -2.72
N ASN A 107 8.54 -27.20 -2.29
CA ASN A 107 7.17 -27.40 -2.70
C ASN A 107 6.25 -26.25 -2.26
N ALA A 108 6.42 -25.77 -1.01
CA ALA A 108 5.66 -24.62 -0.51
C ALA A 108 5.99 -23.33 -1.27
N ASN A 109 7.27 -23.05 -1.55
CA ASN A 109 7.69 -21.88 -2.32
C ASN A 109 7.19 -21.97 -3.78
N ALA A 110 7.22 -23.16 -4.40
CA ALA A 110 6.67 -23.39 -5.73
C ALA A 110 5.16 -23.12 -5.80
N GLY A 111 4.39 -23.65 -4.84
CA GLY A 111 2.95 -23.41 -4.75
C GLY A 111 2.61 -21.92 -4.54
N ASN A 112 3.40 -21.22 -3.73
CA ASN A 112 3.23 -19.78 -3.54
C ASN A 112 3.60 -18.97 -4.79
N LEU A 113 4.71 -19.30 -5.44
CA LEU A 113 5.13 -18.66 -6.70
C LEU A 113 4.03 -18.79 -7.77
N MET A 114 3.41 -19.96 -7.85
CA MET A 114 2.36 -20.26 -8.84
C MET A 114 1.04 -19.51 -8.59
N LYS A 115 0.80 -19.05 -7.36
CA LYS A 115 -0.31 -18.14 -7.04
C LYS A 115 0.02 -16.70 -7.47
N GLU A 116 1.24 -16.26 -7.18
CA GLU A 116 1.71 -14.90 -7.49
C GLU A 116 1.80 -14.64 -9.00
N THR A 117 2.18 -15.66 -9.77
CA THR A 117 2.24 -15.57 -11.26
C THR A 117 0.87 -15.36 -11.91
N GLN A 118 -0.23 -15.62 -11.21
CA GLN A 118 -1.59 -15.37 -11.73
C GLN A 118 -1.91 -13.88 -11.81
N PHE A 119 -1.24 -13.06 -10.99
CA PHE A 119 -1.42 -11.61 -10.97
C PHE A 119 -0.48 -10.89 -11.95
N LEU A 120 0.39 -11.61 -12.66
CA LEU A 120 1.21 -11.03 -13.72
C LEU A 120 0.39 -10.73 -14.97
N THR A 121 0.68 -9.58 -15.55
CA THR A 121 0.10 -9.14 -16.83
C THR A 121 0.80 -9.80 -18.02
N ASP A 122 0.25 -9.66 -19.21
CA ASP A 122 0.85 -10.22 -20.43
C ASP A 122 2.18 -9.52 -20.81
N ALA A 123 2.43 -8.31 -20.30
CA ALA A 123 3.71 -7.63 -20.44
C ALA A 123 4.86 -8.44 -19.79
N ASP A 124 4.56 -9.21 -18.74
CA ASP A 124 5.51 -10.05 -18.02
C ASP A 124 5.46 -11.52 -18.48
N SER A 125 4.97 -11.79 -19.69
CA SER A 125 4.78 -13.17 -20.21
C SER A 125 6.03 -14.04 -20.13
N ALA A 126 7.22 -13.47 -20.38
CA ALA A 126 8.49 -14.16 -20.25
C ALA A 126 8.77 -14.58 -18.79
N LEU A 127 8.60 -13.65 -17.84
CA LEU A 127 8.77 -13.92 -16.41
C LEU A 127 7.75 -14.95 -15.93
N LYS A 128 6.49 -14.80 -16.34
CA LYS A 128 5.41 -15.75 -16.03
C LYS A 128 5.76 -17.16 -16.50
N LYS A 129 6.31 -17.30 -17.72
CA LYS A 129 6.74 -18.58 -18.25
C LYS A 129 7.87 -19.19 -17.42
N ILE A 130 8.92 -18.43 -17.12
CA ILE A 130 10.06 -18.89 -16.33
C ILE A 130 9.60 -19.30 -14.92
N ALA A 131 8.87 -18.43 -14.23
CA ALA A 131 8.37 -18.70 -12.88
C ALA A 131 7.47 -19.94 -12.82
N THR A 132 6.59 -20.11 -13.81
CA THR A 132 5.71 -21.29 -13.91
C THR A 132 6.52 -22.55 -14.17
N GLN A 133 7.47 -22.52 -15.11
CA GLN A 133 8.31 -23.67 -15.43
C GLN A 133 9.16 -24.09 -14.22
N THR A 134 9.74 -23.13 -13.51
CA THR A 134 10.50 -23.38 -12.27
C THR A 134 9.61 -24.03 -11.20
N ALA A 135 8.40 -23.50 -10.97
CA ALA A 135 7.46 -24.05 -10.00
C ALA A 135 7.03 -25.49 -10.35
N VAL A 136 6.69 -25.74 -11.61
CA VAL A 136 6.29 -27.09 -12.08
C VAL A 136 7.44 -28.07 -11.96
N THR A 137 8.66 -27.65 -12.31
CA THR A 137 9.85 -28.50 -12.18
C THR A 137 10.11 -28.84 -10.71
N ALA A 138 10.06 -27.85 -9.83
CA ALA A 138 10.20 -28.04 -8.37
C ALA A 138 9.18 -29.04 -7.80
N GLN A 139 7.92 -28.93 -8.19
CA GLN A 139 6.86 -29.86 -7.77
C GLN A 139 7.09 -31.27 -8.31
N THR A 140 7.62 -31.40 -9.53
CA THR A 140 7.95 -32.70 -10.11
C THR A 140 9.05 -33.40 -9.34
N GLU A 141 10.12 -32.67 -8.96
CA GLU A 141 11.19 -33.23 -8.13
C GLU A 141 10.69 -33.63 -6.73
N TYR A 142 9.79 -32.83 -6.14
CA TYR A 142 9.12 -33.20 -4.90
C TYR A 142 8.38 -34.55 -5.02
N LEU A 143 7.60 -34.74 -6.09
CA LEU A 143 6.87 -35.98 -6.34
C LEU A 143 7.81 -37.18 -6.56
N LYS A 144 8.90 -37.00 -7.32
CA LYS A 144 9.92 -38.05 -7.50
C LYS A 144 10.51 -38.50 -6.17
N PHE A 145 10.76 -37.56 -5.27
CA PHE A 145 11.31 -37.86 -3.95
C PHE A 145 10.32 -38.62 -3.08
N GLN A 146 9.05 -38.20 -3.05
CA GLN A 146 8.00 -38.88 -2.30
C GLN A 146 7.75 -40.30 -2.83
N ARG A 147 7.92 -40.53 -4.14
CA ARG A 147 7.82 -41.86 -4.76
C ARG A 147 9.04 -42.76 -4.43
N GLY A 148 10.15 -42.17 -4.01
CA GLY A 148 11.38 -42.91 -3.72
C GLY A 148 12.26 -43.16 -4.94
N ASP A 149 12.17 -42.35 -6.00
CA ASP A 149 12.96 -42.52 -7.23
C ASP A 149 14.47 -42.36 -7.03
N TYR A 150 14.92 -41.88 -5.87
CA TYR A 150 16.32 -41.65 -5.52
C TYR A 150 16.92 -42.78 -4.65
N LEU A 151 16.22 -43.90 -4.51
CA LEU A 151 16.65 -45.10 -3.77
C LEU A 151 17.04 -46.25 -4.70
#